data_AF-A0A0G2HSG9-F1
#
_entry.id   AF-A0A0G2HSG9-F1
#
_cell.length_a   1.000
_cell.length_b   1.000
_cell.length_c   1.000
_cell.angle_alpha   90.00
_cell.angle_beta   90.00
_cell.angle_gamma   90.00
#
_symmetry.space_group_name_H-M   'P 1'
#
loop_
_entity.id
_entity.type
_entity.pdbx_description
1 polymer ?
#
loop_
_entity_poly.entity_id
_entity_poly.type
_entity_poly.pdbx_seq_one_letter_code
_entity_poly.pdbx_strand_id
1 'polypeptide(L)'
;MGENESIKTRLFVVEDLSRDVIEAFGYHFKIDPSFFREHIVDYAWYNTSDWWRDPPNLDIVSRNQNWFQLRFVRARNFLTAQLFQDGVEESKKFNVFRRLDRDFNSNNFWDKHDKEEAKVGLTRSRATCWIQVPEQEGGITYGILLLDPTIKAGNPLWLKYRNWAKTPPVGETPPKDSTPPSDNFFEDFIYWAKKPDNFNLQEPVNSSSPICVPTQVLLHLVCTEWLTMVDYIKTRLNQVDWGIAFPDDFLEKEEQIDEHLTKLHHWRRVVPLYREMIAETFLRVFRETAHPNRMHPGRNIHEQAPKPASALGPLMDTDCINAYQQDFALVLGYMEEFQNRIDRLTDVVTAVINMGDSRRGYKDNKNLQWLTWLATFFIPLSFVATLLSMTTDPIDQLGPITRLWAIIAVPSGLTIMIVVGVFSVAKWRRAIRKFWTDFPWVGERRPFKPKRT
;
A
#
# COMPACT_ATOMS: atom_id res chain seq x y z
N MET A 1 -27.55 -47.27 11.25
CA MET A 1 -26.12 -47.52 11.51
C MET A 1 -25.60 -48.37 10.36
N GLY A 2 -25.00 -47.77 9.33
CA GLY A 2 -24.57 -48.49 8.13
C GLY A 2 -23.89 -47.67 7.01
N GLU A 3 -23.33 -46.49 7.30
CA GLU A 3 -22.63 -45.65 6.31
C GLU A 3 -21.20 -45.22 6.73
N ASN A 4 -20.69 -45.70 7.87
CA ASN A 4 -19.46 -45.16 8.47
C ASN A 4 -18.16 -45.89 8.10
N GLU A 5 -18.17 -46.91 7.22
CA GLU A 5 -16.98 -47.74 6.95
C GLU A 5 -15.98 -47.17 5.92
N SER A 6 -16.19 -45.96 5.39
CA SER A 6 -15.25 -45.35 4.42
C SER A 6 -14.85 -43.89 4.71
N ILE A 7 -15.20 -43.33 5.87
CA ILE A 7 -14.87 -41.94 6.20
C ILE A 7 -13.43 -41.85 6.70
N LYS A 8 -12.51 -41.41 5.84
CA LYS A 8 -11.10 -41.20 6.19
C LYS A 8 -10.85 -39.88 6.93
N THR A 9 -11.67 -38.86 6.68
CA THR A 9 -11.51 -37.50 7.25
C THR A 9 -12.84 -36.83 7.52
N ARG A 10 -12.94 -36.13 8.65
CA ARG A 10 -14.06 -35.24 8.99
C ARG A 10 -13.54 -33.82 9.15
N LEU A 11 -14.00 -32.92 8.30
CA LEU A 11 -13.65 -31.50 8.33
C LEU A 11 -14.85 -30.70 8.85
N PHE A 12 -14.66 -29.97 9.95
CA PHE A 12 -15.60 -28.97 10.43
C PHE A 12 -15.21 -27.62 9.83
N VAL A 13 -16.11 -27.00 9.08
CA VAL A 13 -15.92 -25.65 8.55
C VAL A 13 -16.82 -24.72 9.36
N VAL A 14 -16.23 -23.70 9.97
CA VAL A 14 -16.95 -22.73 10.80
C VAL A 14 -16.67 -21.33 10.29
N GLU A 15 -17.75 -20.60 10.02
CA GLU A 15 -17.74 -19.17 9.72
C GLU A 15 -18.05 -18.38 10.99
N ASP A 16 -17.37 -17.24 11.18
CA ASP A 16 -17.56 -16.29 12.28
C ASP A 16 -17.55 -16.90 13.69
N LEU A 17 -16.32 -17.12 14.20
CA LEU A 17 -16.07 -17.79 15.46
C LEU A 17 -16.77 -17.11 16.66
N SER A 18 -17.68 -17.84 17.31
CA SER A 18 -18.34 -17.42 18.54
C SER A 18 -17.70 -18.05 19.78
N ARG A 19 -17.98 -17.46 20.95
CA ARG A 19 -17.48 -17.96 22.24
C ARG A 19 -17.91 -19.42 22.50
N ASP A 20 -19.18 -19.74 22.26
CA ASP A 20 -19.72 -21.08 22.53
C ASP A 20 -19.04 -22.15 21.66
N VAL A 21 -18.69 -21.79 20.42
CA VAL A 21 -17.97 -22.68 19.51
C VAL A 21 -16.52 -22.90 19.96
N ILE A 22 -15.85 -21.86 20.48
CA ILE A 22 -14.51 -21.98 21.08
C ILE A 22 -14.55 -22.94 22.27
N GLU A 23 -15.52 -22.79 23.16
CA GLU A 23 -15.65 -23.63 24.36
C GLU A 23 -15.98 -25.09 23.98
N ALA A 24 -16.90 -25.30 23.04
CA ALA A 24 -17.29 -26.64 22.57
C ALA A 24 -16.13 -27.38 21.87
N PHE A 25 -15.44 -26.74 20.93
CA PHE A 25 -14.32 -27.36 20.23
C PHE A 25 -13.08 -27.50 21.11
N GLY A 26 -12.78 -26.48 21.91
CA GLY A 26 -11.67 -26.52 22.87
C GLY A 26 -11.81 -27.68 23.85
N TYR A 27 -13.00 -27.88 24.42
CA TYR A 27 -13.27 -28.97 25.35
C TYR A 27 -13.25 -30.34 24.66
N HIS A 28 -13.91 -30.48 23.50
CA HIS A 28 -14.08 -31.78 22.84
C HIS A 28 -12.78 -32.28 22.18
N PHE A 29 -12.06 -31.39 21.50
CA PHE A 29 -10.85 -31.74 20.73
C PHE A 29 -9.54 -31.41 21.46
N LYS A 30 -9.61 -30.84 22.67
CA LYS A 30 -8.46 -30.44 23.49
C LYS A 30 -7.46 -29.56 22.71
N ILE A 31 -8.00 -28.59 21.98
CA ILE A 31 -7.22 -27.69 21.12
C ILE A 31 -6.52 -26.66 21.99
N ASP A 32 -5.26 -26.34 21.64
CA ASP A 32 -4.52 -25.25 22.25
C ASP A 32 -5.29 -23.92 22.08
N PRO A 33 -5.59 -23.16 23.15
CA PRO A 33 -6.25 -21.86 23.07
C PRO A 33 -5.55 -20.87 22.12
N SER A 34 -4.24 -21.03 21.90
CA SER A 34 -3.44 -20.23 20.97
C SER A 34 -3.98 -20.30 19.54
N PHE A 35 -4.56 -21.44 19.12
CA PHE A 35 -5.20 -21.60 17.81
C PHE A 35 -6.34 -20.59 17.59
N PHE A 36 -7.26 -20.50 18.55
CA PHE A 36 -8.39 -19.56 18.46
C PHE A 36 -7.94 -18.12 18.61
N ARG A 37 -6.94 -17.86 19.47
CA ARG A 37 -6.41 -16.52 19.70
C ARG A 37 -5.71 -15.96 18.46
N GLU A 38 -4.88 -16.77 17.79
CA GLU A 38 -4.25 -16.39 16.53
C GLU A 38 -5.28 -16.05 15.45
N HIS A 39 -6.44 -16.73 15.44
CA HIS A 39 -7.53 -16.40 14.54
C HIS A 39 -8.19 -15.06 14.88
N ILE A 40 -8.46 -14.78 16.16
CA ILE A 40 -9.21 -13.58 16.59
C ILE A 40 -8.44 -12.28 16.36
N VAL A 41 -7.14 -12.25 16.66
CA VAL A 41 -6.32 -11.02 16.64
C VAL A 41 -6.32 -10.39 15.23
N ASP A 42 -6.62 -9.08 15.09
CA ASP A 42 -6.61 -8.37 13.78
C ASP A 42 -5.68 -7.13 13.76
N TYR A 43 -4.63 -7.10 14.58
CA TYR A 43 -3.72 -5.95 14.60
C TYR A 43 -2.82 -5.93 13.35
N ALA A 44 -2.83 -4.81 12.62
CA ALA A 44 -1.81 -4.50 11.61
C ALA A 44 -0.51 -4.07 12.31
N TRP A 45 -0.66 -3.27 13.36
CA TRP A 45 0.40 -2.88 14.28
C TRP A 45 -0.11 -3.06 15.70
N TYR A 46 0.74 -3.60 16.55
CA TYR A 46 0.42 -3.77 17.96
C TYR A 46 0.60 -2.44 18.69
N ASN A 47 -0.33 -2.15 19.59
CA ASN A 47 -0.10 -1.10 20.57
C ASN A 47 0.96 -1.60 21.56
N THR A 48 1.97 -0.77 21.87
CA THR A 48 3.04 -1.12 22.81
C THR A 48 2.53 -1.35 24.23
N SER A 49 1.38 -0.78 24.59
CA SER A 49 0.74 -0.99 25.89
C SER A 49 -0.21 -2.19 25.93
N ASP A 50 -0.36 -2.94 24.82
CA ASP A 50 -1.28 -4.07 24.78
C ASP A 50 -0.70 -5.28 25.51
N TRP A 51 -1.28 -5.60 26.68
CA TRP A 51 -0.90 -6.76 27.47
C TRP A 51 -1.43 -8.08 26.88
N TRP A 52 -2.39 -8.03 25.95
CA TRP A 52 -2.92 -9.20 25.26
C TRP A 52 -2.20 -9.49 23.94
N ARG A 53 -1.03 -8.90 23.73
CA ARG A 53 -0.15 -9.28 22.62
C ARG A 53 0.57 -10.59 22.95
N ASP A 54 0.36 -11.62 22.11
CA ASP A 54 1.20 -12.81 22.17
C ASP A 54 2.54 -12.56 21.48
N PRO A 55 3.66 -12.95 22.13
CA PRO A 55 4.96 -12.89 21.49
C PRO A 55 5.01 -13.87 20.31
N PRO A 56 5.84 -13.57 19.28
CA PRO A 56 5.98 -14.47 18.15
C PRO A 56 6.56 -15.82 18.60
N ASN A 57 5.99 -16.90 18.07
CA ASN A 57 6.49 -18.25 18.31
C ASN A 57 7.84 -18.46 17.63
N LEU A 58 8.72 -19.23 18.27
CA LEU A 58 9.95 -19.70 17.64
C LEU A 58 9.61 -20.64 16.48
N ASP A 59 10.41 -20.61 15.42
CA ASP A 59 10.21 -21.47 14.24
C ASP A 59 10.22 -22.97 14.58
N ILE A 60 11.01 -23.37 15.59
CA ILE A 60 11.03 -24.75 16.07
C ILE A 60 9.71 -25.17 16.74
N VAL A 61 9.03 -24.23 17.40
CA VAL A 61 7.75 -24.47 18.08
C VAL A 61 6.63 -24.48 17.05
N SER A 62 6.62 -23.54 16.09
CA SER A 62 5.61 -23.52 15.02
C SER A 62 5.66 -24.78 14.15
N ARG A 63 6.84 -25.37 13.91
CA ARG A 63 6.98 -26.65 13.19
C ARG A 63 6.28 -27.82 13.89
N ASN A 64 6.15 -27.77 15.21
CA ASN A 64 5.50 -28.80 16.02
C ASN A 64 4.01 -28.52 16.23
N GLN A 65 3.49 -27.36 15.80
CA GLN A 65 2.07 -27.05 15.89
C GLN A 65 1.25 -27.89 14.92
N ASN A 66 0.00 -28.14 15.30
CA ASN A 66 -0.97 -28.91 14.53
C ASN A 66 -1.96 -28.00 13.77
N TRP A 67 -1.66 -26.70 13.68
CA TRP A 67 -2.42 -25.74 12.88
C TRP A 67 -1.51 -24.82 12.09
N PHE A 68 -2.07 -24.22 11.05
CA PHE A 68 -1.46 -23.10 10.33
C PHE A 68 -2.50 -22.01 10.08
N GLN A 69 -2.00 -20.82 9.83
CA GLN A 69 -2.80 -19.64 9.57
C GLN A 69 -2.38 -18.98 8.26
N LEU A 70 -3.38 -18.68 7.44
CA LEU A 70 -3.28 -17.85 6.26
C LEU A 70 -3.86 -16.48 6.59
N ARG A 71 -3.10 -15.43 6.25
CA ARG A 71 -3.55 -14.04 6.30
C ARG A 71 -3.61 -13.52 4.88
N PHE A 72 -4.70 -12.85 4.54
CA PHE A 72 -4.92 -12.30 3.22
C PHE A 72 -5.79 -11.05 3.30
N VAL A 73 -5.90 -10.33 2.20
CA VAL A 73 -6.71 -9.12 2.10
C VAL A 73 -7.73 -9.30 1.00
N ARG A 74 -8.96 -8.88 1.28
CA ARG A 74 -10.04 -8.86 0.30
C ARG A 74 -10.45 -7.42 0.02
N ALA A 75 -10.56 -7.10 -1.25
CA ALA A 75 -11.06 -5.80 -1.71
C ALA A 75 -12.51 -5.93 -2.17
N ARG A 76 -13.35 -4.98 -1.73
CA ARG A 76 -14.72 -4.81 -2.23
C ARG A 76 -14.90 -3.39 -2.73
N ASN A 77 -15.69 -3.25 -3.79
CA ASN A 77 -16.06 -1.97 -4.35
C ASN A 77 -17.45 -1.55 -3.84
N PHE A 78 -17.54 -0.33 -3.33
CA PHE A 78 -18.78 0.28 -2.85
C PHE A 78 -19.10 1.45 -3.78
N LEU A 79 -20.19 1.34 -4.53
CA LEU A 79 -20.57 2.37 -5.52
C LEU A 79 -20.93 3.71 -4.88
N THR A 80 -21.45 3.68 -3.65
CA THR A 80 -21.95 4.84 -2.92
C THR A 80 -21.32 4.92 -1.53
N ALA A 81 -21.13 6.14 -1.02
CA ALA A 81 -20.60 6.35 0.32
C ALA A 81 -21.50 5.78 1.44
N GLN A 82 -22.81 5.71 1.23
CA GLN A 82 -23.76 5.07 2.15
C GLN A 82 -23.54 3.57 2.22
N LEU A 83 -23.41 2.88 1.07
CA LEU A 83 -23.10 1.45 1.01
C LEU A 83 -21.78 1.13 1.73
N PHE A 84 -20.80 2.03 1.68
CA PHE A 84 -19.56 1.89 2.44
C PHE A 84 -19.82 1.97 3.96
N GLN A 85 -20.65 2.90 4.43
CA GLN A 85 -21.01 2.98 5.85
C GLN A 85 -21.80 1.75 6.31
N ASP A 86 -22.73 1.25 5.49
CA ASP A 86 -23.46 0.02 5.76
C ASP A 86 -22.50 -1.17 5.92
N GLY A 87 -21.47 -1.25 5.05
CA GLY A 87 -20.42 -2.26 5.15
C GLY A 87 -19.56 -2.11 6.43
N VAL A 88 -19.28 -0.88 6.86
CA VAL A 88 -18.62 -0.62 8.15
C VAL A 88 -19.51 -1.08 9.32
N GLU A 89 -20.81 -0.81 9.28
CA GLU A 89 -21.74 -1.27 10.31
C GLU A 89 -21.89 -2.79 10.33
N GLU A 90 -21.92 -3.43 9.18
CA GLU A 90 -21.94 -4.89 9.06
C GLU A 90 -20.66 -5.50 9.67
N SER A 91 -19.49 -4.91 9.39
CA SER A 91 -18.22 -5.38 9.95
C SER A 91 -18.16 -5.35 11.49
N LYS A 92 -18.93 -4.46 12.12
CA LYS A 92 -19.04 -4.36 13.59
C LYS A 92 -19.97 -5.42 14.18
N LYS A 93 -20.84 -6.05 13.38
CA LYS A 93 -21.79 -7.07 13.83
C LYS A 93 -21.17 -8.47 13.88
N PHE A 94 -20.00 -8.67 13.27
CA PHE A 94 -19.29 -9.95 13.31
C PHE A 94 -18.81 -10.27 14.73
N ASN A 95 -18.80 -11.56 15.09
CA ASN A 95 -18.26 -12.01 16.38
C ASN A 95 -16.76 -11.73 16.43
N VAL A 96 -16.06 -12.01 15.33
CA VAL A 96 -14.65 -11.63 15.16
C VAL A 96 -14.58 -10.30 14.42
N PHE A 97 -14.12 -9.27 15.13
CA PHE A 97 -14.00 -7.94 14.55
C PHE A 97 -12.95 -7.93 13.42
N ARG A 98 -13.41 -7.61 12.21
CA ARG A 98 -12.58 -7.36 11.03
C ARG A 98 -12.84 -5.96 10.53
N ARG A 99 -11.85 -5.09 10.60
CA ARG A 99 -12.02 -3.70 10.21
C ARG A 99 -12.10 -3.57 8.68
N LEU A 100 -13.13 -2.90 8.20
CA LEU A 100 -13.19 -2.37 6.83
C LEU A 100 -12.37 -1.08 6.75
N ASP A 101 -11.18 -1.16 6.16
CA ASP A 101 -10.33 0.00 5.94
C ASP A 101 -10.64 0.62 4.57
N ARG A 102 -10.86 1.93 4.53
CA ARG A 102 -11.02 2.63 3.24
C ARG A 102 -9.68 2.74 2.53
N ASP A 103 -9.66 2.56 1.21
CA ASP A 103 -8.56 3.05 0.40
C ASP A 103 -8.56 4.59 0.46
N PHE A 104 -7.46 5.16 0.93
CA PHE A 104 -7.28 6.61 1.01
C PHE A 104 -6.95 7.24 -0.34
N ASN A 105 -6.72 6.42 -1.37
CA ASN A 105 -6.40 6.86 -2.73
C ASN A 105 -7.62 7.00 -3.63
N SER A 106 -8.83 6.99 -3.06
CA SER A 106 -10.04 7.24 -3.84
C SER A 106 -10.00 8.66 -4.42
N ASN A 107 -10.02 8.77 -5.75
CA ASN A 107 -10.05 10.06 -6.45
C ASN A 107 -11.36 10.22 -7.21
N ASN A 108 -11.91 11.42 -7.18
CA ASN A 108 -13.12 11.79 -7.90
C ASN A 108 -12.99 11.68 -9.42
N PHE A 109 -11.76 11.62 -9.94
CA PHE A 109 -11.50 11.42 -11.36
C PHE A 109 -11.58 9.95 -11.77
N TRP A 110 -10.94 9.04 -11.03
CA TRP A 110 -10.82 7.62 -11.39
C TRP A 110 -11.98 6.77 -10.87
N ASP A 111 -12.55 7.14 -9.73
CA ASP A 111 -13.53 6.32 -9.00
C ASP A 111 -14.96 6.88 -9.13
N LYS A 112 -15.24 7.70 -10.15
CA LYS A 112 -16.58 8.24 -10.37
C LYS A 112 -17.47 7.23 -11.07
N HIS A 113 -18.53 6.81 -10.40
CA HIS A 113 -19.60 6.01 -10.99
C HIS A 113 -20.91 6.78 -10.92
N ASP A 114 -21.55 7.05 -12.05
CA ASP A 114 -22.89 7.67 -12.14
C ASP A 114 -23.13 8.87 -11.20
N LYS A 115 -22.12 9.75 -11.08
CA LYS A 115 -22.10 11.00 -10.28
C LYS A 115 -21.76 10.86 -8.80
N GLU A 116 -21.64 9.65 -8.26
CA GLU A 116 -21.21 9.41 -6.89
C GLU A 116 -19.77 8.87 -6.83
N GLU A 117 -19.10 9.11 -5.71
CA GLU A 117 -17.74 8.63 -5.45
C GLU A 117 -17.80 7.16 -5.02
N ALA A 118 -17.35 6.26 -5.90
CA ALA A 118 -17.13 4.88 -5.54
C ALA A 118 -15.92 4.78 -4.62
N LYS A 119 -16.01 3.92 -3.61
CA LYS A 119 -14.96 3.70 -2.60
C LYS A 119 -14.62 2.23 -2.57
N VAL A 120 -13.33 1.94 -2.59
CA VAL A 120 -12.85 0.58 -2.38
C VAL A 120 -12.52 0.40 -0.91
N GLY A 121 -13.07 -0.66 -0.32
CA GLY A 121 -12.79 -1.07 1.04
C GLY A 121 -11.91 -2.32 1.06
N LEU A 122 -10.89 -2.29 1.90
CA LEU A 122 -9.96 -3.37 2.13
C LEU A 122 -10.26 -4.00 3.48
N THR A 123 -10.47 -5.31 3.51
CA THR A 123 -10.66 -6.09 4.74
C THR A 123 -9.51 -7.06 4.89
N ARG A 124 -8.86 -7.04 6.05
CA ARG A 124 -7.85 -8.05 6.41
C ARG A 124 -8.61 -9.28 6.90
N SER A 125 -8.36 -10.42 6.28
CA SER A 125 -9.07 -11.66 6.57
C SER A 125 -8.07 -12.79 6.83
N ARG A 126 -8.56 -13.81 7.53
CA ARG A 126 -7.79 -14.94 8.04
C ARG A 126 -8.53 -16.22 7.74
N ALA A 127 -7.76 -17.25 7.43
CA ALA A 127 -8.23 -18.62 7.42
C ALA A 127 -7.25 -19.45 8.24
N THR A 128 -7.75 -20.19 9.23
CA THR A 128 -6.92 -21.01 10.11
C THR A 128 -7.40 -22.44 10.05
N CYS A 129 -6.48 -23.35 9.77
CA CYS A 129 -6.76 -24.78 9.65
C CYS A 129 -6.01 -25.51 10.76
N TRP A 130 -6.74 -26.32 11.53
CA TRP A 130 -6.22 -27.23 12.55
C TRP A 130 -6.49 -28.67 12.13
N ILE A 131 -5.51 -29.54 12.33
CA ILE A 131 -5.59 -30.96 11.97
C ILE A 131 -5.15 -31.80 13.15
N GLN A 132 -5.96 -32.76 13.54
CA GLN A 132 -5.62 -33.72 14.59
C GLN A 132 -4.80 -34.88 14.02
N VAL A 133 -3.72 -35.27 14.70
CA VAL A 133 -3.06 -36.56 14.42
C VAL A 133 -4.01 -37.68 14.88
N PRO A 134 -4.32 -38.68 14.05
CA PRO A 134 -5.05 -39.86 14.51
C PRO A 134 -4.22 -40.62 15.56
N GLU A 135 -4.79 -40.88 16.74
CA GLU A 135 -4.13 -41.61 17.83
C GLU A 135 -3.93 -43.12 17.51
N GLN A 136 -4.66 -43.65 16.51
CA GLN A 136 -4.58 -45.04 16.06
C GLN A 136 -4.35 -45.09 14.54
N GLU A 137 -3.52 -46.03 14.07
CA GLU A 137 -3.31 -46.27 12.64
C GLU A 137 -4.64 -46.71 12.00
N GLY A 138 -5.21 -45.87 11.13
CA GLY A 138 -6.53 -46.07 10.51
C GLY A 138 -7.68 -45.30 11.17
N GLY A 139 -7.40 -44.46 12.18
CA GLY A 139 -8.39 -43.58 12.80
C GLY A 139 -8.86 -42.45 11.86
N ILE A 140 -10.09 -41.98 12.10
CA ILE A 140 -10.65 -40.83 11.39
C ILE A 140 -9.80 -39.59 11.71
N THR A 141 -9.32 -38.90 10.68
CA THR A 141 -8.63 -37.62 10.89
C THR A 141 -9.66 -36.49 11.04
N TYR A 142 -9.57 -35.73 12.14
CA TYR A 142 -10.41 -34.56 12.36
C TYR A 142 -9.67 -33.30 11.93
N GLY A 143 -10.35 -32.45 11.15
CA GLY A 143 -9.88 -31.12 10.78
C GLY A 143 -10.89 -30.07 11.18
N ILE A 144 -10.41 -28.88 11.57
CA ILE A 144 -11.24 -27.71 11.83
C ILE A 144 -10.69 -26.56 10.99
N LEU A 145 -11.55 -26.00 10.15
CA LEU A 145 -11.26 -24.84 9.33
C LEU A 145 -12.12 -23.67 9.82
N LEU A 146 -11.46 -22.62 10.29
CA LEU A 146 -12.11 -21.36 10.66
C LEU A 146 -11.96 -20.38 9.51
N LEU A 147 -13.08 -19.84 9.06
CA LEU A 147 -13.17 -18.86 7.99
C LEU A 147 -13.79 -17.56 8.51
N ASP A 148 -13.23 -16.44 8.06
CA ASP A 148 -13.80 -15.14 8.37
C ASP A 148 -15.06 -14.87 7.54
N PRO A 149 -16.09 -14.24 8.15
CA PRO A 149 -17.30 -13.86 7.44
C PRO A 149 -17.01 -12.82 6.36
N THR A 150 -17.94 -12.71 5.40
CA THR A 150 -17.85 -11.73 4.30
C THR A 150 -18.88 -10.64 4.48
N ILE A 151 -18.47 -9.38 4.33
CA ILE A 151 -19.39 -8.24 4.26
C ILE A 151 -20.28 -8.43 3.03
N LYS A 152 -21.60 -8.43 3.18
CA LYS A 152 -22.56 -8.56 2.07
C LYS A 152 -22.74 -7.25 1.32
N ALA A 153 -22.58 -6.12 1.99
CA ALA A 153 -22.65 -4.81 1.36
C ALA A 153 -21.55 -4.61 0.30
N GLY A 154 -21.91 -3.92 -0.79
CA GLY A 154 -21.02 -3.65 -1.91
C GLY A 154 -20.78 -4.85 -2.82
N ASN A 155 -20.03 -4.64 -3.90
CA ASN A 155 -19.75 -5.66 -4.91
C ASN A 155 -18.31 -6.18 -4.75
N PRO A 156 -18.04 -7.46 -5.09
CA PRO A 156 -16.66 -7.93 -5.18
C PRO A 156 -15.88 -7.11 -6.22
N LEU A 157 -14.61 -6.83 -5.95
CA LEU A 157 -13.76 -6.12 -6.89
C LEU A 157 -13.66 -6.94 -8.20
N TRP A 158 -13.93 -6.30 -9.34
CA TRP A 158 -13.87 -6.90 -10.68
C TRP A 158 -14.59 -8.23 -10.87
N LEU A 159 -15.76 -8.40 -10.23
CA LEU A 159 -16.57 -9.62 -10.35
C LEU A 159 -15.85 -10.88 -9.82
N LYS A 160 -14.98 -10.72 -8.79
CA LYS A 160 -14.37 -11.79 -7.99
C LYS A 160 -13.22 -12.51 -8.71
N TYR A 161 -13.24 -13.84 -8.73
CA TYR A 161 -12.22 -14.69 -9.35
C TYR A 161 -12.74 -15.36 -10.63
N ARG A 162 -11.81 -15.75 -11.51
CA ARG A 162 -12.13 -16.50 -12.73
C ARG A 162 -12.69 -17.88 -12.38
N ASN A 163 -13.65 -18.37 -13.16
CA ASN A 163 -14.18 -19.73 -12.98
C ASN A 163 -13.07 -20.79 -13.17
N TRP A 164 -12.96 -21.75 -12.24
CA TRP A 164 -11.96 -22.83 -12.30
C TRP A 164 -12.48 -24.11 -12.94
N ALA A 165 -13.76 -24.15 -13.31
CA ALA A 165 -14.29 -25.26 -14.10
C ALA A 165 -13.56 -25.35 -15.44
N LYS A 166 -13.25 -26.58 -15.88
CA LYS A 166 -12.68 -26.81 -17.22
C LYS A 166 -13.61 -26.19 -18.26
N THR A 167 -13.04 -25.40 -19.15
CA THR A 167 -13.79 -24.79 -20.24
C THR A 167 -14.40 -25.88 -21.12
N PRO A 168 -15.72 -25.89 -21.34
CA PRO A 168 -16.33 -26.89 -22.22
C PRO A 168 -15.78 -26.73 -23.65
N PRO A 169 -15.64 -27.83 -24.41
CA PRO A 169 -15.26 -27.75 -25.81
C PRO A 169 -16.33 -26.98 -26.62
N VAL A 170 -15.89 -26.37 -27.72
CA VAL A 170 -16.75 -25.53 -28.57
C VAL A 170 -17.96 -26.31 -29.06
N GLY A 171 -19.16 -25.84 -28.72
CA GLY A 171 -20.44 -26.44 -29.14
C GLY A 171 -21.22 -27.14 -28.04
N GLU A 172 -20.63 -27.36 -26.86
CA GLU A 172 -21.34 -27.89 -25.70
C GLU A 172 -21.89 -26.76 -24.82
N THR A 173 -23.14 -26.88 -24.37
CA THR A 173 -23.71 -25.94 -23.41
C THR A 173 -22.96 -26.07 -22.09
N PRO A 174 -22.49 -24.96 -21.49
CA PRO A 174 -21.83 -25.03 -20.19
C PRO A 174 -22.76 -25.67 -19.16
N PRO A 175 -22.21 -26.44 -18.19
CA PRO A 175 -23.02 -26.98 -17.10
C PRO A 175 -23.76 -25.84 -16.40
N LYS A 176 -25.07 -26.00 -16.14
CA LYS A 176 -25.90 -25.00 -15.45
C LYS A 176 -25.35 -24.62 -14.07
N ASP A 177 -24.60 -25.53 -13.44
CA ASP A 177 -24.00 -25.34 -12.11
C ASP A 177 -22.53 -24.91 -12.18
N SER A 178 -22.09 -24.25 -13.25
CA SER A 178 -20.70 -23.84 -13.45
C SER A 178 -20.30 -22.58 -12.65
N THR A 179 -21.26 -21.81 -12.15
CA THR A 179 -20.99 -20.59 -11.38
C THR A 179 -21.19 -20.84 -9.89
N PRO A 180 -20.29 -20.36 -9.01
CA PRO A 180 -20.51 -20.41 -7.57
C PRO A 180 -21.80 -19.65 -7.19
N PRO A 181 -22.59 -20.17 -6.25
CA PRO A 181 -23.95 -19.70 -5.96
C PRO A 181 -24.03 -18.38 -5.19
N SER A 182 -22.96 -17.91 -4.52
CA SER A 182 -23.01 -16.67 -3.75
C SER A 182 -21.67 -15.92 -3.63
N ASP A 183 -21.74 -14.72 -3.07
CA ASP A 183 -20.60 -13.85 -2.76
C ASP A 183 -19.93 -14.17 -1.41
N ASN A 184 -20.38 -15.23 -0.72
CA ASN A 184 -19.85 -15.63 0.58
C ASN A 184 -18.66 -16.59 0.43
N PHE A 185 -17.54 -16.24 1.04
CA PHE A 185 -16.31 -17.03 1.05
C PHE A 185 -16.50 -18.45 1.61
N PHE A 186 -17.34 -18.60 2.62
CA PHE A 186 -17.69 -19.90 3.20
C PHE A 186 -18.40 -20.82 2.18
N GLU A 187 -19.37 -20.28 1.45
CA GLU A 187 -20.12 -21.04 0.46
C GLU A 187 -19.26 -21.37 -0.76
N ASP A 188 -18.36 -20.47 -1.18
CA ASP A 188 -17.37 -20.75 -2.22
C ASP A 188 -16.47 -21.91 -1.84
N PHE A 189 -15.94 -21.89 -0.62
CA PHE A 189 -15.09 -22.97 -0.12
C PHE A 189 -15.82 -24.31 -0.18
N ILE A 190 -17.07 -24.37 0.30
CA ILE A 190 -17.88 -25.59 0.26
C ILE A 190 -18.16 -26.03 -1.18
N TYR A 191 -18.49 -25.09 -2.06
CA TYR A 191 -18.79 -25.36 -3.46
C TYR A 191 -17.59 -25.98 -4.18
N TRP A 192 -16.39 -25.44 -3.98
CA TRP A 192 -15.17 -25.97 -4.60
C TRP A 192 -14.64 -27.23 -3.93
N ALA A 193 -14.80 -27.36 -2.61
CA ALA A 193 -14.47 -28.59 -1.89
C ALA A 193 -15.29 -29.80 -2.37
N LYS A 194 -16.51 -29.58 -2.89
CA LYS A 194 -17.34 -30.63 -3.51
C LYS A 194 -16.89 -31.03 -4.92
N LYS A 195 -16.00 -30.26 -5.55
CA LYS A 195 -15.55 -30.47 -6.94
C LYS A 195 -14.03 -30.72 -7.00
N PRO A 196 -13.54 -31.85 -6.46
CA PRO A 196 -12.11 -32.18 -6.44
C PRO A 196 -11.49 -32.33 -7.83
N ASP A 197 -12.29 -32.69 -8.85
CA ASP A 197 -11.83 -32.99 -10.21
C ASP A 197 -11.10 -31.82 -10.90
N ASN A 198 -11.32 -30.59 -10.42
CA ASN A 198 -10.70 -29.39 -10.95
C ASN A 198 -9.27 -29.16 -10.41
N PHE A 199 -8.90 -29.81 -9.31
CA PHE A 199 -7.63 -29.59 -8.60
C PHE A 199 -6.62 -30.72 -8.78
N ASN A 200 -6.96 -31.74 -9.59
CA ASN A 200 -6.03 -32.79 -10.00
C ASN A 200 -4.99 -32.22 -10.98
N LEU A 201 -3.99 -31.53 -10.43
CA LEU A 201 -2.87 -30.93 -11.18
C LEU A 201 -1.88 -31.99 -11.70
N GLN A 202 -1.92 -33.22 -11.16
CA GLN A 202 -1.15 -34.39 -11.62
C GLN A 202 -1.97 -35.69 -11.48
N GLU A 203 -1.68 -36.68 -12.34
CA GLU A 203 -2.22 -38.04 -12.28
C GLU A 203 -2.08 -38.64 -10.86
N PRO A 204 -2.98 -39.55 -10.44
CA PRO A 204 -3.08 -40.01 -9.07
C PRO A 204 -1.87 -40.87 -8.68
N VAL A 205 -0.80 -40.24 -8.20
CA VAL A 205 0.26 -40.93 -7.47
C VAL A 205 -0.28 -41.20 -6.07
N ASN A 206 -0.98 -42.33 -5.94
CA ASN A 206 -1.27 -43.23 -4.79
C ASN A 206 -1.00 -42.84 -3.32
N SER A 207 -0.92 -41.55 -2.96
CA SER A 207 -0.57 -41.13 -1.59
C SER A 207 -0.99 -39.69 -1.27
N SER A 208 -2.03 -39.15 -1.91
CA SER A 208 -2.61 -37.88 -1.43
C SER A 208 -3.42 -38.15 -0.17
N SER A 209 -2.97 -37.61 0.96
CA SER A 209 -3.77 -37.58 2.18
C SER A 209 -5.14 -36.93 1.88
N PRO A 210 -6.24 -37.45 2.44
CA PRO A 210 -7.61 -36.95 2.17
C PRO A 210 -7.84 -35.47 2.54
N ILE A 211 -6.93 -34.84 3.30
CA ILE A 211 -6.96 -33.41 3.68
C ILE A 211 -6.30 -32.52 2.64
N CYS A 212 -5.54 -33.10 1.70
CA CYS A 212 -4.89 -32.35 0.64
C CYS A 212 -5.90 -31.52 -0.17
N VAL A 213 -7.01 -32.11 -0.62
CA VAL A 213 -8.01 -31.43 -1.47
C VAL A 213 -8.61 -30.18 -0.79
N PRO A 214 -9.17 -30.25 0.44
CA PRO A 214 -9.65 -29.04 1.12
C PRO A 214 -8.57 -27.97 1.32
N THR A 215 -7.33 -28.38 1.56
CA THR A 215 -6.20 -27.46 1.75
C THR A 215 -5.82 -26.77 0.44
N GLN A 216 -5.81 -27.50 -0.68
CA GLN A 216 -5.59 -26.94 -2.01
C GLN A 216 -6.68 -25.93 -2.38
N VAL A 217 -7.95 -26.25 -2.14
CA VAL A 217 -9.08 -25.32 -2.38
C VAL A 217 -8.88 -24.03 -1.60
N LEU A 218 -8.48 -24.13 -0.33
CA LEU A 218 -8.21 -22.97 0.51
C LEU A 218 -7.03 -22.14 -0.02
N LEU A 219 -5.91 -22.78 -0.34
CA LEU A 219 -4.72 -22.11 -0.87
C LEU A 219 -5.02 -21.43 -2.21
N HIS A 220 -5.80 -22.09 -3.06
CA HIS A 220 -6.22 -21.55 -4.35
C HIS A 220 -7.09 -20.31 -4.18
N LEU A 221 -8.11 -20.35 -3.31
CA LEU A 221 -8.94 -19.18 -2.97
C LEU A 221 -8.07 -18.01 -2.49
N VAL A 222 -7.20 -18.27 -1.50
CA VAL A 222 -6.33 -17.25 -0.91
C VAL A 222 -5.35 -16.68 -1.94
N CYS A 223 -4.78 -17.53 -2.80
CA CYS A 223 -3.89 -17.08 -3.88
C CYS A 223 -4.62 -16.22 -4.89
N THR A 224 -5.87 -16.56 -5.26
CA THR A 224 -6.66 -15.73 -6.17
C THR A 224 -6.97 -14.35 -5.60
N GLU A 225 -7.30 -14.26 -4.31
CA GLU A 225 -7.49 -12.96 -3.63
C GLU A 225 -6.19 -12.13 -3.64
N TRP A 226 -5.04 -12.76 -3.40
CA TRP A 226 -3.75 -12.09 -3.47
C TRP A 226 -3.41 -11.59 -4.88
N LEU A 227 -3.70 -12.37 -5.93
CA LEU A 227 -3.49 -11.93 -7.31
C LEU A 227 -4.39 -10.74 -7.68
N THR A 228 -5.66 -10.78 -7.26
CA THR A 228 -6.57 -9.64 -7.39
C THR A 228 -6.03 -8.40 -6.66
N MET A 229 -5.47 -8.58 -5.46
CA MET A 229 -4.82 -7.49 -4.73
C MET A 229 -3.55 -6.97 -5.42
N VAL A 230 -2.76 -7.82 -6.08
CA VAL A 230 -1.60 -7.39 -6.87
C VAL A 230 -2.04 -6.48 -8.01
N ASP A 231 -3.05 -6.90 -8.79
CA ASP A 231 -3.58 -6.08 -9.88
C ASP A 231 -4.17 -4.78 -9.34
N TYR A 232 -4.84 -4.82 -8.19
CA TYR A 232 -5.39 -3.63 -7.53
C TYR A 232 -4.29 -2.63 -7.13
N ILE A 233 -3.25 -3.08 -6.44
CA ILE A 233 -2.12 -2.22 -6.07
C ILE A 233 -1.44 -1.67 -7.32
N LYS A 234 -1.24 -2.49 -8.35
CA LYS A 234 -0.66 -2.06 -9.63
C LYS A 234 -1.46 -0.94 -10.28
N THR A 235 -2.78 -1.08 -10.34
CA THR A 235 -3.65 -0.03 -10.90
C THR A 235 -3.60 1.26 -10.09
N ARG A 236 -3.63 1.17 -8.75
CA ARG A 236 -3.51 2.36 -7.89
C ARG A 236 -2.15 3.04 -7.99
N LEU A 237 -1.06 2.28 -8.03
CA LEU A 237 0.28 2.85 -8.23
C LEU A 237 0.42 3.50 -9.60
N ASN A 238 -0.18 2.92 -10.64
CA ASN A 238 -0.23 3.56 -11.96
C ASN A 238 -1.02 4.88 -11.89
N GLN A 239 -2.20 4.92 -11.27
CA GLN A 239 -2.97 6.16 -11.15
C GLN A 239 -2.19 7.27 -10.43
N VAL A 240 -1.43 6.92 -9.38
CA VAL A 240 -0.56 7.88 -8.68
C VAL A 240 0.57 8.38 -9.59
N ASP A 241 1.23 7.47 -10.31
CA ASP A 241 2.31 7.79 -11.26
C ASP A 241 1.84 8.78 -12.35
N TRP A 242 0.65 8.52 -12.91
CA TRP A 242 0.04 9.41 -13.90
C TRP A 242 -0.30 10.80 -13.33
N GLY A 243 -0.80 10.87 -12.10
CA GLY A 243 -1.06 12.14 -11.40
C GLY A 243 0.21 12.96 -11.17
N ILE A 244 1.35 12.29 -10.92
CA ILE A 244 2.64 12.95 -10.72
C ILE A 244 3.23 13.42 -12.07
N ALA A 245 3.09 12.62 -13.12
CA ALA A 245 3.65 12.92 -14.43
C ALA A 245 2.93 14.10 -15.12
N PHE A 246 1.61 14.21 -14.96
CA PHE A 246 0.79 15.21 -15.63
C PHE A 246 -0.06 16.02 -14.62
N PRO A 247 0.57 16.86 -13.79
CA PRO A 247 -0.13 17.59 -12.73
C PRO A 247 -1.20 18.54 -13.29
N ASP A 248 -0.96 19.19 -14.44
CA ASP A 248 -1.88 20.20 -14.99
C ASP A 248 -3.21 19.60 -15.49
N ASP A 249 -3.23 18.30 -15.84
CA ASP A 249 -4.41 17.60 -16.36
C ASP A 249 -5.20 16.88 -15.26
N PHE A 250 -4.53 16.49 -14.16
CA PHE A 250 -5.10 15.63 -13.12
C PHE A 250 -5.26 16.30 -11.75
N LEU A 251 -4.64 17.46 -11.51
CA LEU A 251 -4.86 18.27 -10.30
C LEU A 251 -5.83 19.41 -10.61
N GLU A 252 -6.85 19.57 -9.76
CA GLU A 252 -7.58 20.84 -9.73
C GLU A 252 -6.59 21.95 -9.33
N LYS A 253 -6.76 23.18 -9.83
CA LYS A 253 -5.77 24.28 -9.70
C LYS A 253 -5.38 24.63 -8.24
N GLU A 254 -6.13 24.13 -7.26
CA GLU A 254 -5.91 24.30 -5.83
C GLU A 254 -5.32 23.04 -5.13
N GLU A 255 -5.41 21.85 -5.75
CA GLU A 255 -4.84 20.63 -5.20
C GLU A 255 -3.32 20.63 -5.38
N GLN A 256 -2.61 20.42 -4.27
CA GLN A 256 -1.17 20.41 -4.23
C GLN A 256 -0.66 18.98 -4.43
N ILE A 257 0.53 18.86 -5.04
CA ILE A 257 1.24 17.58 -5.23
C ILE A 257 1.36 16.78 -3.91
N ASP A 258 1.30 17.46 -2.77
CA ASP A 258 1.23 16.90 -1.42
C ASP A 258 0.14 15.82 -1.26
N GLU A 259 -0.99 15.93 -1.96
CA GLU A 259 -2.04 14.91 -1.88
C GLU A 259 -1.57 13.57 -2.47
N HIS A 260 -0.90 13.60 -3.62
CA HIS A 260 -0.31 12.39 -4.20
C HIS A 260 0.78 11.78 -3.30
N LEU A 261 1.52 12.61 -2.56
CA LEU A 261 2.48 12.13 -1.55
C LEU A 261 1.77 11.38 -0.42
N THR A 262 0.65 11.91 0.10
CA THR A 262 -0.11 11.22 1.16
C THR A 262 -0.67 9.87 0.68
N LYS A 263 -1.15 9.83 -0.57
CA LYS A 263 -1.63 8.62 -1.24
C LYS A 263 -0.53 7.58 -1.44
N LEU A 264 0.68 8.01 -1.78
CA LEU A 264 1.85 7.14 -1.90
C LEU A 264 2.31 6.62 -0.53
N HIS A 265 2.27 7.47 0.51
CA HIS A 265 2.62 7.08 1.87
C HIS A 265 1.70 6.01 2.45
N HIS A 266 0.42 5.98 2.07
CA HIS A 266 -0.47 4.88 2.45
C HIS A 266 0.08 3.52 1.97
N TRP A 267 0.35 3.39 0.66
CA TRP A 267 0.91 2.15 0.10
C TRP A 267 2.31 1.83 0.61
N ARG A 268 3.14 2.85 0.88
CA ARG A 268 4.46 2.67 1.52
C ARG A 268 4.35 1.98 2.89
N ARG A 269 3.27 2.19 3.63
CA ARG A 269 3.02 1.56 4.93
C ARG A 269 2.34 0.19 4.81
N VAL A 270 1.45 0.03 3.84
CA VAL A 270 0.60 -1.16 3.69
C VAL A 270 1.30 -2.30 2.93
N VAL A 271 2.05 -2.01 1.86
CA VAL A 271 2.72 -3.07 1.07
C VAL A 271 3.72 -3.90 1.90
N PRO A 272 4.53 -3.32 2.80
CA PRO A 272 5.36 -4.12 3.72
C PRO A 272 4.58 -5.05 4.62
N LEU A 273 3.40 -4.63 5.10
CA LEU A 273 2.53 -5.48 5.89
C LEU A 273 2.04 -6.68 5.06
N TYR A 274 1.67 -6.47 3.80
CA TYR A 274 1.22 -7.54 2.91
C TYR A 274 2.34 -8.53 2.57
N ARG A 275 3.54 -8.01 2.34
CA ARG A 275 4.75 -8.84 2.18
C ARG A 275 5.00 -9.72 3.40
N GLU A 276 4.85 -9.17 4.61
CA GLU A 276 4.98 -9.94 5.86
C GLU A 276 3.91 -11.04 5.97
N MET A 277 2.64 -10.75 5.64
CA MET A 277 1.57 -11.76 5.65
C MET A 277 1.86 -12.93 4.69
N ILE A 278 2.40 -12.64 3.50
CA ILE A 278 2.79 -13.67 2.53
C ILE A 278 4.02 -14.43 3.02
N ALA A 279 5.02 -13.73 3.59
CA ALA A 279 6.19 -14.37 4.18
C ALA A 279 5.84 -15.30 5.35
N GLU A 280 4.87 -14.93 6.19
CA GLU A 280 4.33 -15.80 7.23
C GLU A 280 3.65 -17.05 6.63
N THR A 281 2.95 -16.89 5.49
CA THR A 281 2.35 -18.03 4.76
C THR A 281 3.43 -19.00 4.28
N PHE A 282 4.56 -18.50 3.78
CA PHE A 282 5.72 -19.32 3.41
C PHE A 282 6.28 -20.13 4.58
N LEU A 283 6.46 -19.49 5.73
CA LEU A 283 7.00 -20.14 6.91
C LEU A 283 6.02 -21.18 7.49
N ARG A 284 4.72 -20.86 7.53
CA ARG A 284 3.71 -21.68 8.21
C ARG A 284 3.14 -22.81 7.35
N VAL A 285 3.01 -22.59 6.04
CA VAL A 285 2.48 -23.59 5.10
C VAL A 285 3.62 -24.34 4.42
N PHE A 286 4.52 -23.64 3.73
CA PHE A 286 5.57 -24.27 2.93
C PHE A 286 6.83 -24.64 3.73
N ARG A 287 6.94 -24.22 5.01
CA ARG A 287 8.11 -24.45 5.89
C ARG A 287 9.44 -23.99 5.30
N GLU A 288 9.36 -23.01 4.40
CA GLU A 288 10.51 -22.38 3.75
C GLU A 288 10.62 -20.92 4.15
N THR A 289 11.84 -20.41 4.20
CA THR A 289 12.06 -18.98 4.38
C THR A 289 11.58 -18.23 3.13
N ALA A 290 10.87 -17.12 3.33
CA ALA A 290 10.34 -16.26 2.27
C ALA A 290 11.39 -15.75 1.25
N HIS A 291 12.69 -15.94 1.52
CA HIS A 291 13.76 -15.70 0.57
C HIS A 291 14.52 -17.01 0.30
N PRO A 292 14.03 -17.89 -0.61
CA PRO A 292 14.68 -19.16 -0.91
C PRO A 292 16.14 -18.99 -1.35
N ASN A 293 16.50 -17.83 -1.91
CA ASN A 293 17.83 -17.53 -2.43
C ASN A 293 18.79 -16.81 -1.45
N ARG A 294 18.34 -16.35 -0.27
CA ARG A 294 19.20 -15.56 0.65
C ARG A 294 19.70 -16.31 1.87
N MET A 295 19.23 -17.54 2.13
CA MET A 295 19.82 -18.36 3.20
C MET A 295 19.66 -19.85 2.91
N HIS A 296 20.66 -20.41 2.22
CA HIS A 296 21.36 -21.69 2.47
C HIS A 296 22.01 -22.22 1.18
N PRO A 297 23.30 -21.93 0.94
CA PRO A 297 24.10 -22.81 0.10
C PRO A 297 24.30 -24.13 0.86
N GLY A 298 23.66 -25.20 0.39
CA GLY A 298 23.93 -26.56 0.84
C GLY A 298 23.01 -27.08 1.95
N ARG A 299 21.72 -27.29 1.65
CA ARG A 299 20.98 -28.37 2.32
C ARG A 299 21.34 -29.66 1.59
N ASN A 300 22.34 -30.38 2.11
CA ASN A 300 22.73 -31.68 1.59
C ASN A 300 21.51 -32.62 1.59
N ILE A 301 21.30 -33.31 0.48
CA ILE A 301 20.20 -34.24 0.17
C ILE A 301 20.25 -35.52 1.06
N HIS A 302 21.01 -35.53 2.16
CA HIS A 302 21.29 -36.76 2.91
C HIS A 302 21.29 -36.65 4.45
N GLU A 303 20.58 -35.68 5.02
CA GLU A 303 20.24 -35.72 6.45
C GLU A 303 18.76 -36.07 6.58
N GLN A 304 18.48 -37.29 7.03
CA GLN A 304 17.15 -37.72 7.46
C GLN A 304 16.67 -36.75 8.54
N ALA A 305 15.74 -35.87 8.19
CA ALA A 305 15.03 -35.08 9.17
C ALA A 305 14.38 -36.04 10.19
N PRO A 306 14.45 -35.75 11.50
CA PRO A 306 13.77 -36.56 12.50
C PRO A 306 12.28 -36.64 12.15
N LYS A 307 11.67 -37.82 12.36
CA LYS A 307 10.24 -38.09 12.11
C LYS A 307 9.39 -36.86 12.46
N PRO A 308 8.50 -36.38 11.57
CA PRO A 308 7.71 -35.19 11.86
C PRO A 308 6.86 -35.43 13.11
N ALA A 309 7.06 -34.61 14.15
CA ALA A 309 6.32 -34.70 15.40
C ALA A 309 4.87 -34.14 15.29
N SER A 310 4.51 -33.54 14.16
CA SER A 310 3.23 -32.86 13.91
C SER A 310 2.46 -33.48 12.74
N ALA A 311 1.12 -33.52 12.85
CA ALA A 311 0.19 -34.02 11.81
C ALA A 311 0.37 -33.30 10.47
N LEU A 312 0.82 -32.05 10.52
CA LEU A 312 1.00 -31.18 9.37
C LEU A 312 2.29 -31.47 8.59
N GLY A 313 3.26 -32.17 9.18
CA GLY A 313 4.54 -32.44 8.50
C GLY A 313 4.37 -33.21 7.19
N PRO A 314 3.73 -34.39 7.20
CA PRO A 314 3.48 -35.15 5.99
C PRO A 314 2.57 -34.43 4.99
N LEU A 315 1.63 -33.61 5.47
CA LEU A 315 0.71 -32.84 4.61
C LEU A 315 1.49 -31.76 3.86
N MET A 316 2.30 -30.97 4.55
CA MET A 316 3.00 -29.83 3.96
C MET A 316 4.14 -30.25 3.02
N ASP A 317 4.71 -31.44 3.22
CA ASP A 317 5.67 -32.03 2.28
C ASP A 317 4.99 -32.68 1.06
N THR A 318 3.65 -32.68 0.97
CA THR A 318 2.93 -33.29 -0.16
C THR A 318 3.02 -32.39 -1.40
N ASP A 319 3.34 -33.00 -2.55
CA ASP A 319 3.45 -32.32 -3.86
C ASP A 319 2.23 -31.45 -4.20
N CYS A 320 1.06 -31.85 -3.70
CA CYS A 320 -0.21 -31.19 -3.95
C CYS A 320 -0.30 -29.78 -3.34
N ILE A 321 0.38 -29.53 -2.21
CA ILE A 321 0.48 -28.20 -1.58
C ILE A 321 1.64 -27.43 -2.20
N ASN A 322 2.77 -28.10 -2.43
CA ASN A 322 3.95 -27.49 -3.03
C ASN A 322 3.71 -26.94 -4.45
N ALA A 323 2.71 -27.43 -5.18
CA ALA A 323 2.28 -26.84 -6.45
C ALA A 323 1.96 -25.33 -6.36
N TYR A 324 1.38 -24.87 -5.25
CA TYR A 324 1.00 -23.48 -5.04
C TYR A 324 2.17 -22.58 -4.57
N GLN A 325 3.29 -23.18 -4.16
CA GLN A 325 4.46 -22.45 -3.66
C GLN A 325 4.97 -21.44 -4.69
N GLN A 326 5.00 -21.83 -5.97
CA GLN A 326 5.47 -20.97 -7.05
C GLN A 326 4.56 -19.75 -7.27
N ASP A 327 3.24 -19.94 -7.14
CA ASP A 327 2.28 -18.84 -7.30
C ASP A 327 2.38 -17.84 -6.15
N PHE A 328 2.50 -18.32 -4.91
CA PHE A 328 2.76 -17.44 -3.76
C PHE A 328 4.13 -16.73 -3.89
N ALA A 329 5.13 -17.37 -4.51
CA ALA A 329 6.46 -16.78 -4.68
C ALA A 329 6.41 -15.65 -5.72
N LEU A 330 5.59 -15.82 -6.74
CA LEU A 330 5.29 -14.80 -7.73
C LEU A 330 4.55 -13.60 -7.10
N VAL A 331 3.55 -13.83 -6.24
CA VAL A 331 2.90 -12.75 -5.49
C VAL A 331 3.90 -12.01 -4.59
N LEU A 332 4.78 -12.75 -3.90
CA LEU A 332 5.82 -12.15 -3.06
C LEU A 332 6.77 -11.27 -3.88
N GLY A 333 7.19 -11.75 -5.06
CA GLY A 333 8.01 -11.00 -6.00
C GLY A 333 7.35 -9.70 -6.46
N TYR A 334 6.04 -9.72 -6.75
CA TYR A 334 5.30 -8.49 -7.07
C TYR A 334 5.25 -7.51 -5.90
N MET A 335 5.08 -7.99 -4.66
CA MET A 335 5.09 -7.10 -3.49
C MET A 335 6.46 -6.43 -3.29
N GLU A 336 7.55 -7.16 -3.52
CA GLU A 336 8.91 -6.59 -3.49
C GLU A 336 9.13 -5.57 -4.62
N GLU A 337 8.62 -5.84 -5.83
CA GLU A 337 8.65 -4.89 -6.93
C GLU A 337 7.86 -3.63 -6.59
N PHE A 338 6.67 -3.76 -6.00
CA PHE A 338 5.86 -2.62 -5.57
C PHE A 338 6.55 -1.80 -4.49
N GLN A 339 7.24 -2.41 -3.52
CA GLN A 339 8.05 -1.67 -2.54
C GLN A 339 9.11 -0.81 -3.24
N ASN A 340 9.90 -1.43 -4.12
CA ASN A 340 10.95 -0.73 -4.87
C ASN A 340 10.37 0.38 -5.77
N ARG A 341 9.22 0.14 -6.39
CA ARG A 341 8.52 1.14 -7.21
C ARG A 341 8.02 2.31 -6.38
N ILE A 342 7.43 2.05 -5.21
CA ILE A 342 6.95 3.10 -4.29
C ILE A 342 8.11 3.96 -3.79
N ASP A 343 9.26 3.36 -3.47
CA ASP A 343 10.45 4.12 -3.08
C ASP A 343 10.92 5.05 -4.21
N ARG A 344 11.04 4.53 -5.44
CA ARG A 344 11.39 5.34 -6.62
C ARG A 344 10.39 6.47 -6.87
N LEU A 345 9.09 6.18 -6.77
CA LEU A 345 8.05 7.20 -6.93
C LEU A 345 8.15 8.26 -5.82
N THR A 346 8.52 7.89 -4.59
CA THR A 346 8.67 8.85 -3.48
C THR A 346 9.79 9.85 -3.79
N ASP A 347 10.90 9.37 -4.35
CA ASP A 347 12.01 10.23 -4.78
C ASP A 347 11.59 11.16 -5.92
N VAL A 348 10.85 10.64 -6.92
CA VAL A 348 10.33 11.44 -8.04
C VAL A 348 9.36 12.51 -7.54
N VAL A 349 8.41 12.17 -6.68
CA VAL A 349 7.46 13.13 -6.09
C VAL A 349 8.20 14.23 -5.36
N THR A 350 9.18 13.87 -4.53
CA THR A 350 9.97 14.83 -3.77
C THR A 350 10.74 15.79 -4.70
N ALA A 351 11.30 15.27 -5.80
CA ALA A 351 11.94 16.10 -6.82
C ALA A 351 10.95 17.06 -7.52
N VAL A 352 9.74 16.58 -7.82
CA VAL A 352 8.67 17.40 -8.43
C VAL A 352 8.19 18.48 -7.47
N ILE A 353 8.02 18.18 -6.18
CA ILE A 353 7.68 19.16 -5.13
C ILE A 353 8.76 20.24 -5.04
N ASN A 354 10.03 19.85 -4.92
CA ASN A 354 11.16 20.79 -4.87
C ASN A 354 11.24 21.68 -6.13
N MET A 355 10.95 21.13 -7.30
CA MET A 355 10.91 21.86 -8.55
C MET A 355 9.71 22.83 -8.62
N GLY A 356 8.56 22.40 -8.10
CA GLY A 356 7.35 23.22 -7.96
C GLY A 356 7.59 24.42 -7.04
N ASP A 357 8.16 24.17 -5.86
CA ASP A 357 8.48 25.21 -4.88
C ASP A 357 9.57 26.17 -5.39
N SER A 358 10.55 25.68 -6.14
CA SER A 358 11.53 26.53 -6.81
C SER A 358 10.88 27.47 -7.84
N ARG A 359 9.90 26.97 -8.61
CA ARG A 359 9.14 27.79 -9.58
C ARG A 359 8.24 28.80 -8.88
N ARG A 360 7.57 28.40 -7.80
CA ARG A 360 6.75 29.29 -6.96
C ARG A 360 7.62 30.37 -6.34
N GLY A 361 8.73 30.00 -5.69
CA GLY A 361 9.71 30.93 -5.15
C GLY A 361 10.30 31.88 -6.20
N TYR A 362 10.49 31.45 -7.45
CA TYR A 362 10.90 32.34 -8.53
C TYR A 362 9.81 33.38 -8.89
N LYS A 363 8.54 32.96 -8.97
CA LYS A 363 7.41 33.87 -9.21
C LYS A 363 7.24 34.85 -8.05
N ASP A 364 7.36 34.38 -6.82
CA ASP A 364 7.26 35.21 -5.62
C ASP A 364 8.43 36.20 -5.55
N ASN A 365 9.64 35.77 -5.88
CA ASN A 365 10.80 36.67 -5.99
C ASN A 365 10.59 37.75 -7.04
N LYS A 366 9.92 37.46 -8.16
CA LYS A 366 9.57 38.46 -9.16
C LYS A 366 8.54 39.47 -8.62
N ASN A 367 7.53 38.99 -7.89
CA ASN A 367 6.52 39.85 -7.27
C ASN A 367 7.14 40.72 -6.16
N LEU A 368 7.98 40.13 -5.30
CA LEU A 368 8.76 40.83 -4.28
C LEU A 368 9.72 41.84 -4.90
N GLN A 369 10.35 41.50 -6.03
CA GLN A 369 11.17 42.45 -6.77
C GLN A 369 10.34 43.66 -7.17
N TRP A 370 9.15 43.47 -7.74
CA TRP A 370 8.29 44.60 -8.13
C TRP A 370 7.86 45.45 -6.94
N LEU A 371 7.49 44.83 -5.81
CA LEU A 371 7.15 45.54 -4.57
C LEU A 371 8.35 46.35 -4.03
N THR A 372 9.52 45.72 -3.99
CA THR A 372 10.76 46.36 -3.51
C THR A 372 11.11 47.56 -4.38
N TRP A 373 10.97 47.40 -5.70
CA TRP A 373 11.19 48.48 -6.67
C TRP A 373 10.28 49.66 -6.41
N LEU A 374 8.99 49.41 -6.19
CA LEU A 374 8.00 50.44 -5.87
C LEU A 374 8.36 51.12 -4.54
N ALA A 375 8.71 50.36 -3.50
CA ALA A 375 9.14 50.91 -2.21
C ALA A 375 10.40 51.80 -2.33
N THR A 376 11.44 51.36 -3.05
CA THR A 376 12.66 52.17 -3.27
C THR A 376 12.38 53.48 -3.99
N PHE A 377 11.38 53.52 -4.87
CA PHE A 377 10.98 54.76 -5.52
C PHE A 377 10.19 55.67 -4.58
N PHE A 378 9.16 55.13 -3.91
CA PHE A 378 8.24 55.97 -3.14
C PHE A 378 8.78 56.39 -1.76
N ILE A 379 9.57 55.58 -1.06
CA ILE A 379 10.02 55.89 0.31
C ILE A 379 10.81 57.22 0.38
N PRO A 380 11.83 57.48 -0.48
CA PRO A 380 12.55 58.75 -0.44
C PRO A 380 11.68 59.94 -0.83
N LEU A 381 10.81 59.77 -1.83
CA LEU A 381 9.88 60.82 -2.29
C LEU A 381 8.86 61.18 -1.19
N SER A 382 8.32 60.18 -0.49
CA SER A 382 7.42 60.39 0.65
C SER A 382 8.13 61.08 1.80
N PHE A 383 9.37 60.71 2.14
CA PHE A 383 10.15 61.38 3.17
C PHE A 383 10.36 62.87 2.85
N VAL A 384 10.69 63.20 1.61
CA VAL A 384 10.83 64.59 1.16
C VAL A 384 9.50 65.34 1.23
N ALA A 385 8.39 64.71 0.81
CA ALA A 385 7.07 65.32 0.92
C ALA A 385 6.68 65.62 2.38
N THR A 386 7.01 64.73 3.32
CA THR A 386 6.78 64.96 4.75
C THR A 386 7.67 66.08 5.31
N LEU A 387 8.95 66.16 4.93
CA LEU A 387 9.83 67.27 5.33
C LEU A 387 9.29 68.63 4.87
N LEU A 388 8.81 68.71 3.62
CA LEU A 388 8.19 69.93 3.08
C LEU A 388 6.86 70.27 3.74
N SER A 389 6.12 69.28 4.20
CA SER A 389 4.90 69.51 4.98
C SER A 389 5.18 70.04 6.39
N MET A 390 6.40 69.88 6.91
CA MET A 390 6.78 70.27 8.27
C MET A 390 7.39 71.68 8.36
N THR A 391 7.75 72.31 7.23
CA THR A 391 8.25 73.68 7.23
C THR A 391 7.11 74.67 7.47
N THR A 392 7.12 75.32 8.64
CA THR A 392 6.09 76.27 9.10
C THR A 392 6.36 77.72 8.69
N ASP A 393 7.32 77.98 7.80
CA ASP A 393 7.72 79.34 7.44
C ASP A 393 6.72 80.00 6.46
N PRO A 394 6.46 81.32 6.60
CA PRO A 394 5.42 82.03 5.86
C PRO A 394 5.65 82.03 4.34
N ILE A 395 4.55 81.92 3.61
CA ILE A 395 4.42 81.55 2.18
C ILE A 395 5.12 82.55 1.21
N ASP A 396 5.56 83.72 1.68
CA ASP A 396 6.08 84.81 0.84
C ASP A 396 7.57 84.70 0.45
N GLN A 397 8.36 83.79 1.06
CA GLN A 397 9.77 83.54 0.67
C GLN A 397 10.00 82.20 -0.06
N LEU A 398 8.94 81.53 -0.52
CA LEU A 398 9.02 80.18 -1.10
C LEU A 398 9.61 80.11 -2.53
N GLY A 399 9.67 81.23 -3.27
CA GLY A 399 10.16 81.26 -4.66
C GLY A 399 11.57 80.68 -4.87
N PRO A 400 12.59 81.10 -4.11
CA PRO A 400 13.94 80.56 -4.25
C PRO A 400 14.09 79.14 -3.68
N ILE A 401 13.41 78.80 -2.59
CA ILE A 401 13.52 77.48 -1.93
C ILE A 401 12.88 76.38 -2.77
N THR A 402 11.71 76.64 -3.38
CA THR A 402 11.06 75.71 -4.33
C THR A 402 11.89 75.52 -5.60
N ARG A 403 12.62 76.54 -6.06
CA ARG A 403 13.51 76.41 -7.22
C ARG A 403 14.76 75.59 -6.90
N LEU A 404 15.37 75.78 -5.73
CA LEU A 404 16.50 74.98 -5.24
C LEU A 404 16.07 73.51 -5.00
N TRP A 405 14.84 73.31 -4.54
CA TRP A 405 14.20 71.99 -4.42
C TRP A 405 14.07 71.27 -5.76
N ALA A 406 13.53 71.92 -6.79
CA ALA A 406 13.40 71.30 -8.12
C ALA A 406 14.77 70.91 -8.69
N ILE A 407 15.81 71.69 -8.38
CA ILE A 407 17.18 71.42 -8.79
C ILE A 407 17.81 70.22 -8.06
N ILE A 408 17.39 69.89 -6.83
CA ILE A 408 17.97 68.78 -6.05
C ILE A 408 17.11 67.51 -6.16
N ALA A 409 15.78 67.64 -6.09
CA ALA A 409 14.85 66.52 -6.08
C ALA A 409 14.77 65.81 -7.45
N VAL A 410 14.78 66.58 -8.54
CA VAL A 410 14.69 66.00 -9.89
C VAL A 410 15.93 65.15 -10.21
N PRO A 411 17.18 65.61 -10.08
CA PRO A 411 18.33 64.78 -10.37
C PRO A 411 18.57 63.66 -9.35
N SER A 412 18.18 63.82 -8.07
CA SER A 412 18.25 62.69 -7.13
C SER A 412 17.25 61.58 -7.47
N GLY A 413 16.01 61.93 -7.85
CA GLY A 413 15.05 60.95 -8.36
C GLY A 413 15.51 60.30 -9.66
N LEU A 414 16.06 61.09 -10.59
CA LEU A 414 16.54 60.60 -11.89
C LEU A 414 17.78 59.71 -11.74
N THR A 415 18.70 60.04 -10.82
CA THR A 415 19.89 59.21 -10.55
C THR A 415 19.51 57.89 -9.90
N ILE A 416 18.57 57.86 -8.95
CA ILE A 416 18.05 56.61 -8.38
C ILE A 416 17.39 55.76 -9.49
N MET A 417 16.58 56.37 -10.36
CA MET A 417 15.95 55.68 -11.49
C MET A 417 16.97 55.15 -12.51
N ILE A 418 18.02 55.91 -12.81
CA ILE A 418 19.11 55.48 -13.70
C ILE A 418 19.88 54.32 -13.06
N VAL A 419 20.27 54.42 -11.78
CA VAL A 419 20.99 53.35 -11.07
C VAL A 419 20.15 52.08 -11.05
N VAL A 420 18.86 52.17 -10.71
CA VAL A 420 17.94 51.03 -10.70
C VAL A 420 17.76 50.44 -12.11
N GLY A 421 17.59 51.27 -13.15
CA GLY A 421 17.48 50.83 -14.54
C GLY A 421 18.73 50.10 -15.02
N VAL A 422 19.91 50.65 -14.71
CA VAL A 422 21.22 50.08 -15.02
C VAL A 422 21.44 48.73 -14.32
N PHE A 423 21.06 48.62 -13.04
CA PHE A 423 21.22 47.37 -12.28
C PHE A 423 20.21 46.28 -12.66
N SER A 424 19.12 46.64 -13.34
CA SER A 424 18.06 45.71 -13.77
C SER A 424 18.30 45.08 -15.12
N VAL A 425 18.94 45.80 -16.04
CA VAL A 425 19.28 45.25 -17.34
C VAL A 425 20.38 44.19 -17.18
N ALA A 426 20.01 42.92 -17.37
CA ALA A 426 20.90 41.76 -17.21
C ALA A 426 22.20 41.84 -18.05
N LYS A 427 22.19 42.64 -19.12
CA LYS A 427 23.35 42.94 -19.96
C LYS A 427 24.36 43.86 -19.25
N TRP A 428 23.88 44.89 -18.55
CA TRP A 428 24.71 45.82 -17.78
C TRP A 428 25.18 45.22 -16.47
N ARG A 429 24.36 44.39 -15.80
CA ARG A 429 24.81 43.57 -14.67
C ARG A 429 26.02 42.68 -15.01
N ARG A 430 26.00 42.07 -16.20
CA ARG A 430 27.12 41.24 -16.71
C ARG A 430 28.33 42.10 -17.09
N ALA A 431 28.11 43.27 -17.71
CA ALA A 431 29.18 44.21 -18.05
C ALA A 431 29.87 44.80 -16.81
N ILE A 432 29.11 45.19 -15.79
CA ILE A 432 29.63 45.70 -14.50
C ILE A 432 30.38 44.59 -13.75
N ARG A 433 29.88 43.35 -13.76
CA ARG A 433 30.59 42.22 -13.14
C ARG A 433 31.92 41.95 -13.85
N LYS A 434 31.94 41.98 -15.19
CA LYS A 434 33.17 41.90 -15.98
C LYS A 434 34.13 43.06 -15.69
N PHE A 435 33.60 44.27 -15.62
CA PHE A 435 34.38 45.46 -15.31
C PHE A 435 35.01 45.41 -13.91
N TRP A 436 34.27 44.90 -12.91
CA TRP A 436 34.80 44.70 -11.56
C TRP A 436 35.78 43.52 -11.44
N THR A 437 35.61 42.45 -12.23
CA THR A 437 36.62 41.36 -12.30
C THR A 437 37.87 41.78 -13.06
N ASP A 438 37.75 42.73 -14.00
CA ASP A 438 38.85 43.27 -14.79
C ASP A 438 39.46 44.54 -14.16
N PHE A 439 38.96 45.00 -13.00
CA PHE A 439 39.48 46.18 -12.31
C PHE A 439 40.74 45.82 -11.48
N PRO A 440 41.86 46.54 -11.65
CA PRO A 440 43.21 46.07 -11.31
C PRO A 440 43.58 46.20 -9.81
N TRP A 441 42.67 45.93 -8.88
CA TRP A 441 42.98 46.00 -7.43
C TRP A 441 42.51 44.82 -6.58
N VAL A 442 41.83 43.82 -7.15
CA VAL A 442 41.64 42.53 -6.45
C VAL A 442 42.74 41.59 -6.93
N GLY A 443 43.80 41.50 -6.12
CA GLY A 443 45.04 40.81 -6.43
C GLY A 443 44.87 39.39 -6.97
N GLU A 444 45.79 39.04 -7.87
CA GLU A 444 46.02 37.71 -8.43
C GLU A 444 45.85 36.60 -7.38
N ARG A 445 44.80 35.79 -7.51
CA ARG A 445 44.91 34.36 -7.19
C ARG A 445 44.72 33.58 -8.47
N ARG A 446 45.84 33.28 -9.13
CA ARG A 446 45.89 32.30 -10.22
C ARG A 446 45.51 30.92 -9.67
N PRO A 447 44.50 30.23 -10.20
CA PRO A 447 44.38 28.80 -9.93
C PRO A 447 45.42 28.04 -10.76
N PHE A 448 46.20 27.21 -10.05
CA PHE A 448 47.10 26.21 -10.60
C PHE A 448 46.38 25.38 -11.68
N LYS A 449 46.92 25.34 -12.91
CA LYS A 449 46.55 24.32 -13.89
C LYS A 449 47.34 23.04 -13.56
N PRO A 450 46.69 21.87 -13.40
CA PRO A 450 47.43 20.61 -13.34
C PRO A 450 47.97 20.28 -14.74
N LYS A 451 49.27 19.98 -14.82
CA LYS A 451 49.88 19.38 -16.01
C LYS A 451 49.30 17.97 -16.17
N ARG A 452 48.70 17.70 -17.33
CA ARG A 452 48.55 16.32 -17.83
C ARG A 452 49.91 15.88 -18.38
N THR A 453 50.48 14.87 -17.73
CA THR A 453 51.26 13.80 -18.35
C THR A 453 50.68 12.51 -17.84
#